data_AF-W1YT14-F1
#
_entry.id   AF-W1YT14-F1
#
_cell.length_a   1.000
_cell.length_b   1.000
_cell.length_c   1.000
_cell.angle_alpha   90.00
_cell.angle_beta   90.00
_cell.angle_gamma   90.00
#
_symmetry.space_group_name_H-M   'P 1'
#
loop_
_entity.id
_entity.type
_entity.pdbx_description
1 polymer ?
#
loop_
_entity_poly.entity_id
_entity_poly.type
_entity_poly.pdbx_seq_one_letter_code
_entity_poly.pdbx_strand_id
1 'polypeptide(L)' 'MSNNIGKVVQVIGPVVDVRFDAGHLPSIYNAINIYHDHKAHDRQKIVVEVMQQSII' A
#
# COMPACT_ATOMS: atom_id res chain seq x y z
N MET A 1 -2.25 3.82 -18.78
CA MET A 1 -1.28 3.41 -17.74
C MET A 1 -2.09 2.75 -16.64
N SER A 2 -1.94 1.45 -16.43
CA SER A 2 -2.62 0.74 -15.35
C SER A 2 -2.08 1.25 -14.01
N ASN A 3 -2.97 1.69 -13.14
CA ASN A 3 -2.57 2.14 -11.81
C ASN A 3 -2.28 0.87 -10.98
N ASN A 4 -1.06 0.71 -10.47
CA ASN A 4 -0.71 -0.43 -9.62
C ASN A 4 -1.29 -0.23 -8.21
N ILE A 5 -2.51 -0.71 -8.00
CA ILE A 5 -3.28 -0.51 -6.76
C ILE A 5 -3.34 -1.82 -6.00
N GLY A 6 -2.80 -1.82 -4.78
CA GLY A 6 -2.94 -2.91 -3.82
C GLY A 6 -4.07 -2.66 -2.83
N LYS A 7 -4.42 -3.71 -2.06
CA LYS A 7 -5.39 -3.64 -0.97
C LYS A 7 -4.71 -3.84 0.38
N VAL A 8 -4.96 -2.94 1.32
CA VAL A 8 -4.57 -3.14 2.72
C VAL A 8 -5.36 -4.34 3.26
N VAL A 9 -4.66 -5.37 3.72
CA VAL A 9 -5.28 -6.59 4.27
C VAL A 9 -5.14 -6.68 5.78
N GLN A 10 -4.12 -6.03 6.35
CA GLN A 10 -3.85 -6.06 7.79
C GLN A 10 -3.09 -4.81 8.23
N VAL A 11 -3.33 -4.37 9.47
CA VAL A 11 -2.61 -3.29 10.14
C VAL A 11 -2.25 -3.77 11.56
N ILE A 12 -0.97 -3.85 11.87
CA ILE A 12 -0.45 -4.20 13.21
C ILE A 12 0.50 -3.09 13.66
N GLY A 13 0.03 -2.24 14.57
CA GLY A 13 0.79 -1.07 15.01
C GLY A 13 1.19 -0.19 13.81
N PRO A 14 2.50 0.11 13.61
CA PRO A 14 2.96 0.87 12.44
C PRO A 14 3.13 0.03 11.17
N VAL A 15 3.02 -1.30 11.25
CA VAL A 15 3.23 -2.21 10.11
C VAL A 15 1.91 -2.43 9.36
N VAL A 16 1.95 -2.30 8.04
CA VAL A 16 0.79 -2.45 7.15
C VAL A 16 1.09 -3.51 6.10
N ASP A 17 0.27 -4.57 6.06
CA ASP A 17 0.37 -5.57 5.00
C ASP A 17 -0.56 -5.19 3.85
N VAL A 18 0.02 -5.06 2.66
CA VAL A 18 -0.68 -4.70 1.43
C VAL A 18 -0.55 -5.84 0.42
N ARG A 19 -1.68 -6.33 -0.09
CA ARG A 19 -1.72 -7.35 -1.12
C ARG A 19 -1.80 -6.70 -2.51
N PHE A 20 -0.93 -7.14 -3.40
CA PHE A 20 -0.94 -6.82 -4.83
C PHE A 20 -1.17 -8.10 -5.63
N ASP A 21 -1.60 -7.93 -6.88
CA ASP A 21 -1.69 -9.06 -7.82
C ASP A 21 -0.30 -9.62 -8.15
N ALA A 22 -0.25 -10.90 -8.55
CA ALA A 22 1.00 -11.54 -8.94
C ALA A 22 1.71 -10.74 -10.04
N GLY A 23 3.03 -10.58 -9.91
CA GLY A 23 3.85 -9.76 -10.82
C GLY A 23 3.75 -8.25 -10.62
N HIS A 24 2.90 -7.77 -9.70
CA HIS A 24 2.70 -6.34 -9.43
C HIS A 24 3.21 -5.89 -8.06
N LEU A 25 4.01 -6.73 -7.39
CA LEU A 25 4.64 -6.36 -6.13
C LEU A 25 5.60 -5.18 -6.32
N PRO A 26 5.48 -4.10 -5.53
CA PRO A 26 6.44 -3.01 -5.56
C PRO A 26 7.80 -3.46 -4.98
N SER A 27 8.89 -2.92 -5.52
CA SER A 27 10.24 -3.17 -5.01
C SER A 27 10.41 -2.73 -3.55
N ILE A 28 11.31 -3.38 -2.83
CA ILE A 28 11.77 -2.93 -1.50
C ILE A 28 12.27 -1.48 -1.59
N TYR A 29 12.01 -0.70 -0.55
CA TYR A 29 12.26 0.75 -0.45
C TYR A 29 11.36 1.64 -1.31
N ASN A 30 10.43 1.08 -2.09
CA ASN A 30 9.40 1.91 -2.74
C ASN A 30 8.41 2.45 -1.71
N ALA A 31 7.86 3.63 -2.01
CA ALA A 31 6.77 4.21 -1.24
C ALA A 31 5.41 3.72 -1.75
N ILE A 32 4.51 3.36 -0.83
CA ILE A 32 3.09 3.12 -1.10
C ILE A 32 2.30 4.30 -0.51
N ASN A 33 1.44 4.89 -1.34
CA ASN A 33 0.53 5.97 -0.91
C ASN A 33 -0.84 5.37 -0.62
N ILE A 34 -1.30 5.51 0.63
CA ILE A 34 -2.61 5.06 1.08
C ILE A 34 -3.51 6.27 1.25
N TYR A 35 -4.69 6.23 0.63
CA TYR A 35 -5.69 7.29 0.65
C TYR A 35 -6.97 6.79 1.32
N HIS A 36 -7.57 7.62 2.17
CA HIS A 36 -8.92 7.38 2.70
C HIS A 36 -9.97 7.85 1.69
N ASP A 37 -10.86 6.96 1.26
CA ASP A 37 -11.90 7.26 0.27
C ASP A 37 -13.03 8.15 0.84
N HIS A 38 -13.15 8.24 2.17
CA HIS A 38 -14.35 8.73 2.83
C HIS A 38 -14.38 10.21 3.26
N LYS A 39 -13.37 11.04 2.93
CA LYS A 39 -13.42 12.48 3.27
C LYS A 39 -13.12 13.38 2.07
N ALA A 40 -14.18 14.00 1.55
CA ALA A 40 -14.16 14.94 0.43
C ALA A 40 -13.32 16.22 0.68
N HIS A 41 -12.83 16.47 1.90
CA HIS A 41 -12.08 17.69 2.24
C HIS A 41 -10.77 17.44 3.00
N ASP A 42 -10.43 16.19 3.32
CA ASP A 42 -9.20 15.89 4.03
C ASP A 42 -8.68 14.52 3.56
N ARG A 43 -7.97 14.54 2.42
CA ARG A 43 -7.26 13.35 1.94
C ARG A 43 -6.05 13.13 2.83
N GLN A 44 -6.28 12.55 4.00
CA GLN A 44 -5.18 12.04 4.83
C GLN A 44 -4.39 11.03 3.99
N LYS A 45 -3.23 11.48 3.53
CA LYS A 45 -2.27 10.69 2.77
C LYS A 45 -1.31 10.06 3.76
N ILE A 46 -1.33 8.75 3.85
CA ILE A 46 -0.33 7.99 4.59
C ILE A 46 0.67 7.46 3.58
N VAL A 47 1.96 7.66 3.87
CA VAL A 47 3.05 7.12 3.06
C VAL A 47 3.74 6.06 3.91
N VAL A 48 3.85 4.86 3.35
CA VAL A 48 4.59 3.74 3.96
C VAL A 48 5.67 3.26 3.00
N GLU A 49 6.74 2.67 3.53
CA GLU A 49 7.79 2.06 2.73
C GLU A 49 7.60 0.53 2.61
N VAL A 50 8.02 -0.03 1.48
CA VAL A 50 8.09 -1.48 1.32
C VAL A 50 9.34 -2.00 2.02
N MET A 51 9.16 -2.59 3.21
CA MET A 51 10.26 -3.18 3.98
C MET A 51 10.52 -4.66 3.64
N GLN A 52 9.50 -5.38 3.17
CA GLN A 52 9.57 -6.78 2.80
C GLN A 52 8.56 -7.07 1.69
N GLN A 53 8.90 -7.99 0.78
CA GLN A 53 7.98 -8.58 -0.18
C GLN A 53 8.09 -10.11 -0.10
N SER A 54 6.96 -10.80 -0.22
CA SER A 54 6.90 -12.26 -0.25
C SER A 54 5.98 -12.71 -1.37
N ILE A 55 6.41 -13.73 -2.12
CA ILE A 55 5.61 -14.39 -3.14
C ILE A 55 5.20 -15.73 -2.52
N ILE A 56 3.97 -15.79 -2.04
CA ILE A 56 3.31 -17.01 -1.53
C ILE A 56 2.01 -17.21 -2.28
#